data_AF-J9VQU7-F1
#
_entry.id   AF-J9VQU7-F1
#
_cell.length_a   1.000
_cell.length_b   1.000
_cell.length_c   1.000
_cell.angle_alpha   90.00
_cell.angle_beta   90.00
_cell.angle_gamma   90.00
#
_symmetry.space_group_name_H-M   'P 1'
#
loop_
_entity.id
_entity.type
_entity.pdbx_description
1 polymer ?
#
loop_
_entity_poly.entity_id
_entity_poly.type
_entity_poly.pdbx_seq_one_letter_code
_entity_poly.pdbx_strand_id
1 'polypeptide(L)'
;MSPTSPQPPRSPSTPPSPLASPTHSILRRTASSLSAPSHPHKKMLRFTQVHRDSDTLLSSVGQNEDVYYHGRTVEEGLYTDRITTDQRRFLQSDPGTPNFQETADQIRRTLSLASVDSLLLLSASQSERTKFLAEVSRAGRGLVWRDEGELCLLPQDNERAVVLALKRGLRSFILAFSVRSGINVLLLLFRLLRKHAPKLSLPLLRRTIFGPEPFRFGGMIGTFTLLYTFTLHLLRLAPPLSYFRRRIRAGLWNKTTFGPPEREGNEGERRWQAAAAGAVGSLGLLWESKSRRTGVAQQMFVRGLQASYNQYTPRFGIHIPHGDLLLFGACCGQIMFAFLMSPETIPKEYNNWILSASRVPSFAIRANRTQVRQGYIQDALVQEALNYKGITATNRIRLEDVLRKIRDGQQPVAVPCGMVHPWCNTCTETNFRRFFAVCRFMLPVYSALHLIPMLVLRRHHVKRDPIRMMARALWGISRSCSFLGVFVVIYQVLFCARVQALEKSRGPDFMRSLLKRKEVFWALGFTTCLSLLVEEKKRRAELAMYVLPRALESAWSGARKRAWVPLVPFGETILGAAAMAMVMDAYKHEPDAMSGIVRRLLFQLVGPA
;
A
#
# COMPACT_ATOMS: atom_id res chain seq x y z
N MET A 1 22.07 -61.37 -63.92
CA MET A 1 21.72 -61.65 -65.32
C MET A 1 20.21 -61.80 -65.40
N SER A 2 19.54 -60.82 -66.02
CA SER A 2 18.16 -60.89 -66.51
C SER A 2 18.02 -62.01 -67.58
N PRO A 3 16.84 -62.37 -68.15
CA PRO A 3 15.57 -61.62 -68.17
C PRO A 3 14.22 -62.41 -68.26
N THR A 4 13.11 -61.68 -68.04
CA THR A 4 11.81 -61.59 -68.79
C THR A 4 10.91 -62.80 -69.19
N SER A 5 9.66 -62.78 -68.66
CA SER A 5 8.29 -62.75 -69.28
C SER A 5 7.96 -63.47 -70.62
N PRO A 6 6.71 -63.99 -70.86
CA PRO A 6 5.48 -63.16 -71.04
C PRO A 6 4.06 -63.73 -70.67
N GLN A 7 3.17 -62.80 -70.27
CA GLN A 7 1.71 -62.50 -70.46
C GLN A 7 0.58 -63.47 -71.00
N PRO A 8 -0.76 -63.12 -70.90
CA PRO A 8 -1.92 -63.92 -70.37
C PRO A 8 -3.11 -64.21 -71.38
N PRO A 9 -4.36 -64.61 -70.98
CA PRO A 9 -5.53 -63.66 -70.91
C PRO A 9 -6.84 -64.00 -70.06
N ARG A 10 -7.59 -62.93 -69.70
CA ARG A 10 -9.06 -62.59 -69.52
C ARG A 10 -10.25 -63.54 -69.08
N SER A 11 -10.91 -63.16 -67.93
CA SER A 11 -12.37 -62.92 -67.57
C SER A 11 -13.49 -64.01 -67.66
N PRO A 12 -14.76 -63.86 -67.12
CA PRO A 12 -15.40 -63.03 -66.04
C PRO A 12 -16.46 -63.76 -65.12
N SER A 13 -17.13 -63.00 -64.19
CA SER A 13 -18.55 -63.12 -63.67
C SER A 13 -18.85 -63.26 -62.14
N THR A 14 -19.90 -62.54 -61.70
CA THR A 14 -20.59 -62.28 -60.38
C THR A 14 -21.43 -63.48 -59.83
N PRO A 15 -22.30 -63.47 -58.75
CA PRO A 15 -22.90 -62.42 -57.85
C PRO A 15 -23.02 -62.89 -56.34
N PRO A 16 -24.07 -62.67 -55.47
CA PRO A 16 -25.04 -61.56 -55.15
C PRO A 16 -25.17 -61.19 -53.61
N SER A 17 -26.07 -60.24 -53.27
CA SER A 17 -26.58 -59.87 -51.92
C SER A 17 -28.09 -60.22 -51.74
N PRO A 18 -28.68 -60.22 -50.51
CA PRO A 18 -29.89 -59.39 -50.26
C PRO A 18 -30.21 -58.90 -48.80
N LEU A 19 -30.82 -57.68 -48.72
CA LEU A 19 -32.00 -57.14 -47.96
C LEU A 19 -32.29 -57.24 -46.43
N ALA A 20 -32.73 -56.07 -45.91
CA ALA A 20 -33.92 -55.74 -45.08
C ALA A 20 -33.78 -55.33 -43.58
N SER A 21 -34.42 -54.19 -43.23
CA SER A 21 -34.60 -53.54 -41.91
C SER A 21 -35.99 -53.81 -41.28
N PRO A 22 -36.21 -53.56 -39.96
CA PRO A 22 -37.02 -52.38 -39.56
C PRO A 22 -36.64 -51.70 -38.21
N THR A 23 -37.26 -50.54 -37.97
CA THR A 23 -37.17 -49.55 -36.87
C THR A 23 -37.72 -49.98 -35.49
N HIS A 24 -37.17 -49.46 -34.37
CA HIS A 24 -37.88 -48.86 -33.20
C HIS A 24 -36.89 -48.28 -32.15
N SER A 25 -37.38 -47.38 -31.31
CA SER A 25 -36.70 -46.45 -30.39
C SER A 25 -36.64 -46.94 -28.91
N ILE A 26 -35.87 -46.20 -28.06
CA ILE A 26 -36.00 -46.00 -26.58
C ILE A 26 -34.97 -46.70 -25.62
N LEU A 27 -34.30 -45.85 -24.82
CA LEU A 27 -33.68 -45.99 -23.46
C LEU A 27 -32.39 -46.79 -23.17
N ARG A 28 -31.35 -46.01 -22.82
CA ARG A 28 -30.52 -46.04 -21.58
C ARG A 28 -30.08 -47.41 -20.99
N ARG A 29 -28.76 -47.69 -21.06
CA ARG A 29 -28.03 -48.36 -19.96
C ARG A 29 -26.56 -47.91 -19.91
N THR A 30 -26.17 -47.43 -18.74
CA THR A 30 -24.81 -47.11 -18.31
C THR A 30 -23.99 -48.38 -18.08
N ALA A 31 -22.71 -48.35 -18.45
CA ALA A 31 -21.71 -49.33 -17.99
C ALA A 31 -20.57 -48.61 -17.25
N SER A 32 -20.57 -48.72 -15.92
CA SER A 32 -19.38 -48.77 -15.05
C SER A 32 -18.64 -50.10 -15.33
N SER A 33 -17.34 -50.32 -15.19
CA SER A 33 -16.23 -49.64 -14.52
C SER A 33 -14.94 -50.45 -14.76
N LEU A 34 -13.78 -49.84 -14.50
CA LEU A 34 -12.55 -50.49 -13.97
C LEU A 34 -11.72 -51.37 -14.92
N SER A 35 -10.64 -50.81 -15.46
CA SER A 35 -9.27 -51.37 -15.38
C SER A 35 -8.27 -50.53 -16.17
N ALA A 36 -7.54 -49.64 -15.49
CA ALA A 36 -6.24 -49.16 -15.94
C ALA A 36 -5.44 -48.63 -14.73
N PRO A 37 -4.17 -49.03 -14.54
CA PRO A 37 -3.37 -48.61 -13.40
C PRO A 37 -2.97 -47.14 -13.55
N SER A 38 -3.31 -46.32 -12.57
CA SER A 38 -3.00 -44.90 -12.55
C SER A 38 -1.61 -44.64 -11.97
N HIS A 39 -0.69 -44.14 -12.80
CA HIS A 39 0.49 -43.42 -12.31
C HIS A 39 0.03 -42.15 -11.57
N PRO A 40 0.68 -41.74 -10.46
CA PRO A 40 0.27 -40.59 -9.67
C PRO A 40 0.76 -39.29 -10.33
N HIS A 41 0.20 -38.92 -11.47
CA HIS A 41 0.39 -37.58 -12.00
C HIS A 41 -0.48 -36.61 -11.18
N LYS A 42 0.19 -35.81 -10.35
CA LYS A 42 -0.41 -34.73 -9.58
C LYS A 42 -1.00 -33.70 -10.56
N LYS A 43 -2.30 -33.80 -10.86
CA LYS A 43 -3.00 -32.82 -11.70
C LYS A 43 -3.08 -31.50 -10.93
N MET A 44 -2.07 -30.66 -11.11
CA MET A 44 -2.07 -29.30 -10.61
C MET A 44 -3.04 -28.44 -11.41
N LEU A 45 -3.72 -27.57 -10.68
CA LEU A 45 -4.54 -26.47 -11.19
C LEU A 45 -3.80 -25.71 -12.31
N ARG A 46 -4.42 -25.57 -13.49
CA ARG A 46 -3.98 -24.65 -14.57
C ARG A 46 -4.15 -23.16 -14.19
N PHE A 47 -4.09 -22.84 -12.90
CA PHE A 47 -4.13 -21.50 -12.34
C PHE A 47 -2.72 -20.97 -12.02
N THR A 48 -1.70 -21.84 -12.01
CA THR A 48 -0.28 -21.53 -12.07
C THR A 48 0.23 -21.83 -13.48
N GLN A 49 1.00 -20.92 -14.09
CA GLN A 49 1.62 -21.20 -15.37
C GLN A 49 2.42 -22.51 -15.29
N VAL A 50 2.36 -23.30 -16.35
CA VAL A 50 3.22 -24.48 -16.51
C VAL A 50 4.66 -23.98 -16.45
N HIS A 51 5.43 -24.44 -15.47
CA HIS A 51 6.88 -24.29 -15.50
C HIS A 51 7.37 -25.07 -16.72
N ARG A 52 7.89 -24.35 -17.72
CA ARG A 52 8.55 -24.97 -18.85
C ARG A 52 10.01 -25.09 -18.46
N ASP A 53 10.35 -26.19 -17.77
CA ASP A 53 11.74 -26.57 -17.58
C ASP A 53 12.36 -26.66 -18.98
N SER A 54 13.40 -25.88 -19.22
CA SER A 54 13.97 -25.67 -20.56
C SER A 54 14.85 -26.85 -21.03
N ASP A 55 14.87 -27.96 -20.29
CA ASP A 55 15.87 -29.02 -20.46
C ASP A 55 15.31 -30.39 -20.90
N THR A 56 14.04 -30.50 -21.32
CA THR A 56 13.45 -31.81 -21.75
C THR A 56 12.79 -31.83 -23.12
N LEU A 57 13.21 -30.99 -24.06
CA LEU A 57 12.82 -31.13 -25.48
C LEU A 57 13.99 -31.62 -26.33
N LEU A 58 14.42 -32.85 -26.09
CA LEU A 58 15.27 -33.61 -27.01
C LEU A 58 15.17 -35.13 -26.75
N SER A 59 13.94 -35.67 -26.70
CA SER A 59 13.70 -37.08 -27.07
C SER A 59 12.21 -37.42 -26.98
N SER A 60 11.63 -37.80 -28.12
CA SER A 60 10.60 -38.85 -28.30
C SER A 60 9.59 -38.40 -29.35
N VAL A 61 9.94 -38.65 -30.62
CA VAL A 61 8.95 -38.82 -31.67
C VAL A 61 8.22 -40.13 -31.37
N GLY A 62 6.92 -40.06 -31.13
CA GLY A 62 6.05 -41.21 -30.91
C GLY A 62 4.64 -40.85 -31.36
N GLN A 63 4.21 -41.49 -32.45
CA GLN A 63 2.91 -41.32 -33.09
C GLN A 63 1.77 -41.65 -32.14
N ASN A 64 0.78 -40.77 -32.03
CA ASN A 64 -0.63 -41.14 -31.86
C ASN A 64 -1.52 -39.95 -32.24
N GLU A 65 -2.55 -40.26 -33.02
CA GLU A 65 -3.51 -39.34 -33.61
C GLU A 65 -4.34 -38.63 -32.53
N ASP A 66 -4.27 -37.30 -32.49
CA ASP A 66 -5.22 -36.45 -31.78
C ASP A 66 -5.82 -35.42 -32.74
N VAL A 67 -7.15 -35.35 -32.69
CA VAL A 67 -8.05 -34.57 -33.53
C VAL A 67 -7.71 -33.06 -33.48
N TYR A 68 -7.32 -32.50 -34.63
CA TYR A 68 -7.10 -31.06 -34.82
C TYR A 68 -8.41 -30.29 -34.92
N TYR A 69 -8.63 -29.31 -34.03
CA TYR A 69 -9.59 -28.22 -34.27
C TYR A 69 -8.90 -27.10 -35.06
N HIS A 70 -9.56 -26.66 -36.14
CA HIS A 70 -9.02 -25.76 -37.14
C HIS A 70 -9.05 -24.30 -36.66
N GLY A 71 -7.92 -23.77 -36.21
CA GLY A 71 -7.65 -22.34 -36.05
C GLY A 71 -6.73 -21.84 -37.17
N ARG A 72 -7.29 -21.55 -38.35
CA ARG A 72 -6.56 -20.91 -39.45
C ARG A 72 -6.18 -19.48 -39.06
N THR A 73 -4.94 -19.28 -38.60
CA THR A 73 -4.14 -18.03 -38.74
C THR A 73 -2.69 -18.19 -38.26
N VAL A 74 -2.17 -19.40 -38.01
CA VAL A 74 -0.82 -19.60 -37.45
C VAL A 74 0.27 -19.77 -38.53
N GLU A 75 -0.08 -20.07 -39.78
CA GLU A 75 0.93 -20.43 -40.79
C GLU A 75 1.49 -19.26 -41.63
N GLU A 76 0.81 -18.10 -41.69
CA GLU A 76 1.25 -16.99 -42.57
C GLU A 76 2.31 -16.06 -41.94
N GLY A 77 2.69 -16.24 -40.68
CA GLY A 77 3.63 -15.35 -39.97
C GLY A 77 5.09 -15.82 -39.89
N LEU A 78 5.40 -17.05 -40.31
CA LEU A 78 6.69 -17.70 -40.02
C LEU A 78 7.86 -17.27 -40.92
N TYR A 79 7.63 -16.40 -41.92
CA TYR A 79 8.66 -15.94 -42.86
C TYR A 79 8.79 -14.41 -42.93
N THR A 80 8.81 -13.72 -41.79
CA THR A 80 9.25 -12.31 -41.75
C THR A 80 10.35 -12.09 -40.72
N ASP A 81 11.54 -11.75 -41.21
CA ASP A 81 12.80 -11.67 -40.46
C ASP A 81 12.95 -10.38 -39.61
N ARG A 82 11.84 -9.85 -39.08
CA ARG A 82 11.82 -8.60 -38.28
C ARG A 82 10.76 -8.62 -37.16
N ILE A 83 10.74 -9.66 -36.35
CA ILE A 83 9.90 -9.69 -35.13
C ILE A 83 10.82 -9.55 -33.91
N THR A 84 10.65 -8.49 -33.14
CA THR A 84 11.39 -8.28 -31.89
C THR A 84 11.09 -9.39 -30.87
N THR A 85 12.04 -9.70 -29.99
CA THR A 85 11.93 -10.82 -29.02
C THR A 85 10.66 -10.74 -28.17
N ASP A 86 10.16 -9.54 -27.88
CA ASP A 86 8.95 -9.29 -27.11
C ASP A 86 7.66 -9.48 -27.92
N GLN A 87 7.68 -9.17 -29.22
CA GLN A 87 6.56 -9.43 -30.13
C GLN A 87 6.42 -10.94 -30.41
N ARG A 88 7.53 -11.69 -30.37
CA ARG A 88 7.53 -13.16 -30.36
C ARG A 88 6.91 -13.72 -29.07
N ARG A 89 7.20 -13.12 -27.90
CA ARG A 89 6.55 -13.47 -26.62
C ARG A 89 5.05 -13.14 -26.60
N PHE A 90 4.66 -12.01 -27.19
CA PHE A 90 3.26 -11.61 -27.34
C PHE A 90 2.48 -12.59 -28.23
N LEU A 91 3.06 -13.02 -29.35
CA LEU A 91 2.47 -14.01 -30.26
C LEU A 91 2.50 -15.44 -29.69
N GLN A 92 3.49 -15.78 -28.86
CA GLN A 92 3.55 -17.05 -28.11
C GLN A 92 2.63 -17.08 -26.87
N SER A 93 1.99 -15.95 -26.53
CA SER A 93 0.97 -15.92 -25.48
C SER A 93 -0.37 -16.44 -26.02
N ASP A 94 -0.41 -17.73 -26.35
CA ASP A 94 -1.66 -18.51 -26.38
C ASP A 94 -2.51 -18.12 -25.17
N PRO A 95 -3.83 -17.97 -25.32
CA PRO A 95 -4.62 -17.07 -24.49
C PRO A 95 -4.39 -17.33 -23.00
N GLY A 96 -3.59 -16.48 -22.36
CA GLY A 96 -3.23 -16.62 -20.95
C GLY A 96 -4.42 -16.40 -20.01
N THR A 97 -5.55 -15.94 -20.53
CA THR A 97 -6.79 -15.68 -19.81
C THR A 97 -7.96 -16.45 -20.41
N PRO A 98 -8.61 -17.33 -19.63
CA PRO A 98 -9.73 -18.12 -20.12
C PRO A 98 -10.95 -17.24 -20.44
N ASN A 99 -11.77 -17.67 -21.40
CA ASN A 99 -13.09 -17.06 -21.64
C ASN A 99 -14.10 -17.46 -20.53
N PHE A 100 -15.33 -16.94 -20.57
CA PHE A 100 -16.32 -17.25 -19.53
C PHE A 100 -16.68 -18.74 -19.48
N GLN A 101 -16.78 -19.40 -20.63
CA GLN A 101 -17.11 -20.83 -20.72
C GLN A 101 -16.00 -21.71 -20.12
N GLU A 102 -14.75 -21.48 -20.52
CA GLU A 102 -13.57 -22.14 -19.98
C GLU A 102 -13.43 -21.90 -18.47
N THR A 103 -13.74 -20.68 -18.00
CA THR A 103 -13.73 -20.35 -16.57
C THR A 103 -14.82 -21.10 -15.82
N ALA A 104 -16.04 -21.16 -16.36
CA ALA A 104 -17.14 -21.92 -15.76
C ALA A 104 -16.83 -23.42 -15.70
N ASP A 105 -16.25 -23.99 -16.76
CA ASP A 105 -15.83 -25.39 -16.82
C ASP A 105 -14.69 -25.70 -15.85
N GLN A 106 -13.79 -24.76 -15.62
CA GLN A 106 -12.75 -24.89 -14.60
C GLN A 106 -13.36 -24.88 -13.20
N ILE A 107 -14.26 -23.93 -12.90
CA ILE A 107 -14.94 -23.86 -11.60
C ILE A 107 -15.71 -25.16 -11.33
N ARG A 108 -16.46 -25.64 -12.32
CA ARG A 108 -17.22 -26.89 -12.23
C ARG A 108 -16.32 -28.08 -11.90
N ARG A 109 -15.17 -28.21 -12.59
CA ARG A 109 -14.15 -29.24 -12.34
C ARG A 109 -13.51 -29.14 -10.96
N THR A 110 -13.30 -27.92 -10.44
CA THR A 110 -12.71 -27.72 -9.10
C THR A 110 -13.69 -28.04 -7.97
N LEU A 111 -14.97 -27.63 -8.11
CA LEU A 111 -15.99 -27.90 -7.11
C LEU A 111 -16.35 -29.40 -7.05
N SER A 112 -16.27 -30.12 -8.18
CA SER A 112 -16.50 -31.56 -8.23
C SER A 112 -15.36 -32.41 -7.62
N LEU A 113 -14.17 -31.86 -7.42
CA LEU A 113 -13.03 -32.56 -6.79
C LEU A 113 -12.90 -32.26 -5.29
N ALA A 114 -13.47 -31.14 -4.83
CA ALA A 114 -13.48 -30.74 -3.42
C ALA A 114 -14.69 -31.29 -2.64
N SER A 115 -15.56 -32.06 -3.30
CA SER A 115 -16.85 -32.48 -2.75
C SER A 115 -16.70 -33.65 -1.79
N VAL A 116 -16.89 -33.35 -0.49
CA VAL A 116 -17.47 -34.20 0.57
C VAL A 116 -16.74 -35.50 0.93
N ASP A 117 -16.28 -36.32 -0.01
CA ASP A 117 -15.60 -37.60 0.24
C ASP A 117 -14.25 -37.39 0.93
N SER A 118 -13.52 -36.32 0.55
CA SER A 118 -12.31 -35.89 1.25
C SER A 118 -12.57 -35.36 2.67
N LEU A 119 -13.78 -34.84 2.94
CA LEU A 119 -14.18 -34.36 4.28
C LEU A 119 -14.62 -35.50 5.20
N LEU A 120 -15.11 -36.62 4.65
CA LEU A 120 -15.47 -37.80 5.42
C LEU A 120 -14.23 -38.59 5.87
N LEU A 121 -13.21 -38.71 5.01
CA LEU A 121 -11.91 -39.32 5.35
C LEU A 121 -11.12 -38.57 6.45
N LEU A 122 -11.40 -37.28 6.65
CA LEU A 122 -10.81 -36.40 7.67
C LEU A 122 -11.15 -36.78 9.13
N SER A 123 -12.13 -37.66 9.31
CA SER A 123 -12.56 -38.19 10.60
C SER A 123 -11.78 -39.44 11.03
N ALA A 124 -11.13 -40.14 10.09
CA ALA A 124 -10.61 -41.48 10.31
C ALA A 124 -9.14 -41.53 10.77
N SER A 125 -8.28 -40.57 10.41
CA SER A 125 -6.86 -40.62 10.78
C SER A 125 -6.19 -39.25 11.09
N GLN A 126 -5.39 -39.21 12.16
CA GLN A 126 -4.67 -38.01 12.62
C GLN A 126 -3.56 -37.58 11.65
N SER A 127 -2.87 -38.54 11.04
CA SER A 127 -1.75 -38.28 10.12
C SER A 127 -2.23 -37.72 8.77
N GLU A 128 -3.34 -38.22 8.22
CA GLU A 128 -3.92 -37.68 6.99
C GLU A 128 -4.52 -36.30 7.20
N ARG A 129 -5.08 -36.01 8.39
CA ARG A 129 -5.51 -34.66 8.76
C ARG A 129 -4.36 -33.66 8.66
N THR A 130 -3.16 -34.00 9.15
CA THR A 130 -2.00 -33.07 9.06
C THR A 130 -1.52 -32.88 7.63
N LYS A 131 -1.50 -33.95 6.81
CA LYS A 131 -1.13 -33.87 5.39
C LYS A 131 -2.15 -33.04 4.61
N PHE A 132 -3.44 -33.28 4.81
CA PHE A 132 -4.52 -32.51 4.20
C PHE A 132 -4.46 -31.04 4.62
N LEU A 133 -4.29 -30.74 5.91
CA LEU A 133 -4.12 -29.35 6.37
C LEU A 133 -2.90 -28.69 5.75
N ALA A 134 -1.79 -29.41 5.58
CA ALA A 134 -0.61 -28.91 4.89
C ALA A 134 -0.88 -28.66 3.38
N GLU A 135 -1.65 -29.52 2.72
CA GLU A 135 -2.04 -29.36 1.33
C GLU A 135 -3.04 -28.23 1.11
N VAL A 136 -4.10 -28.15 1.92
CA VAL A 136 -5.04 -27.02 1.93
C VAL A 136 -4.32 -25.71 2.25
N SER A 137 -3.38 -25.72 3.21
CA SER A 137 -2.55 -24.56 3.50
C SER A 137 -1.64 -24.18 2.32
N ARG A 138 -1.11 -25.14 1.57
CA ARG A 138 -0.28 -24.89 0.38
C ARG A 138 -1.13 -24.37 -0.79
N ALA A 139 -2.29 -24.99 -1.06
CA ALA A 139 -3.22 -24.57 -2.10
C ALA A 139 -3.82 -23.19 -1.79
N GLY A 140 -4.23 -22.95 -0.54
CA GLY A 140 -4.68 -21.65 -0.06
C GLY A 140 -3.61 -20.58 -0.16
N ARG A 141 -2.33 -20.92 0.07
CA ARG A 141 -1.21 -20.00 -0.17
C ARG A 141 -1.07 -19.62 -1.64
N GLY A 142 -1.13 -20.57 -2.56
CA GLY A 142 -1.08 -20.28 -4.00
C GLY A 142 -2.27 -19.47 -4.51
N LEU A 143 -3.44 -19.64 -3.90
CA LEU A 143 -4.62 -18.84 -4.21
C LEU A 143 -4.47 -17.37 -3.76
N VAL A 144 -3.86 -17.16 -2.59
CA VAL A 144 -3.75 -15.84 -1.96
C VAL A 144 -2.52 -15.07 -2.43
N TRP A 145 -1.35 -15.71 -2.51
CA TRP A 145 -0.05 -15.08 -2.78
C TRP A 145 0.44 -15.36 -4.20
N ARG A 146 0.86 -14.31 -4.92
CA ARG A 146 1.49 -14.40 -6.24
C ARG A 146 2.93 -14.88 -6.15
N ASP A 147 3.29 -15.73 -7.09
CA ASP A 147 4.66 -16.17 -7.32
C ASP A 147 5.45 -15.09 -8.08
N GLU A 148 6.73 -14.92 -7.75
CA GLU A 148 7.57 -13.84 -8.30
C GLU A 148 7.83 -13.96 -9.81
N GLY A 149 7.66 -15.16 -10.39
CA GLY A 149 7.83 -15.43 -11.82
C GLY A 149 6.56 -15.32 -12.67
N GLU A 150 5.44 -14.83 -12.13
CA GLU A 150 4.19 -14.72 -12.89
C GLU A 150 4.31 -13.68 -14.02
N LEU A 151 4.08 -14.12 -15.26
CA LEU A 151 4.14 -13.25 -16.44
C LEU A 151 2.94 -12.30 -16.53
N CYS A 152 3.14 -11.17 -17.22
CA CYS A 152 2.07 -10.22 -17.51
C CYS A 152 1.03 -10.84 -18.45
N LEU A 153 -0.25 -10.75 -18.05
CA LEU A 153 -1.38 -11.28 -18.83
C LEU A 153 -2.04 -10.14 -19.59
N LEU A 154 -2.10 -10.26 -20.92
CA LEU A 154 -2.67 -9.26 -21.81
C LEU A 154 -3.94 -9.86 -22.47
N PRO A 155 -5.15 -9.55 -21.98
CA PRO A 155 -6.39 -10.04 -22.60
C PRO A 155 -6.61 -9.47 -24.01
N GLN A 156 -6.88 -10.33 -24.98
CA GLN A 156 -7.14 -9.91 -26.37
C GLN A 156 -8.54 -9.30 -26.55
N ASP A 157 -9.51 -9.74 -25.73
CA ASP A 157 -10.92 -9.37 -25.84
C ASP A 157 -11.45 -8.73 -24.54
N ASN A 158 -12.54 -7.97 -24.67
CA ASN A 158 -13.26 -7.40 -23.53
C ASN A 158 -13.74 -8.48 -22.56
N GLU A 159 -14.17 -9.63 -23.07
CA GLU A 159 -14.62 -10.77 -22.27
C GLU A 159 -13.50 -11.28 -21.34
N ARG A 160 -12.34 -11.57 -21.94
CA ARG A 160 -11.15 -12.03 -21.22
C ARG A 160 -10.65 -10.96 -20.24
N ALA A 161 -10.80 -9.68 -20.57
CA ALA A 161 -10.46 -8.57 -19.66
C ALA A 161 -11.38 -8.53 -18.43
N VAL A 162 -12.67 -8.79 -18.59
CA VAL A 162 -13.63 -8.89 -17.47
C VAL A 162 -13.28 -10.08 -16.58
N VAL A 163 -13.03 -11.26 -17.17
CA VAL A 163 -12.64 -12.46 -16.42
C VAL A 163 -11.36 -12.20 -15.62
N LEU A 164 -10.36 -11.56 -16.23
CA LEU A 164 -9.11 -11.20 -15.56
C LEU A 164 -9.35 -10.22 -14.40
N ALA A 165 -10.16 -9.18 -14.62
CA ALA A 165 -10.49 -8.19 -13.62
C ALA A 165 -11.23 -8.81 -12.42
N LEU A 166 -12.19 -9.70 -12.66
CA LEU A 166 -12.90 -10.44 -11.62
C LEU A 166 -11.94 -11.35 -10.82
N LYS A 167 -11.08 -12.09 -11.51
CA LYS A 167 -10.09 -12.98 -10.87
C LYS A 167 -9.13 -12.20 -9.98
N ARG A 168 -8.56 -11.10 -10.48
CA ARG A 168 -7.65 -10.22 -9.71
C ARG A 168 -8.38 -9.54 -8.56
N GLY A 169 -9.59 -9.05 -8.80
CA GLY A 169 -10.48 -8.45 -7.80
C GLY A 169 -10.80 -9.38 -6.64
N LEU A 170 -11.20 -10.62 -6.92
CA LEU A 170 -11.53 -11.60 -5.89
C LEU A 170 -10.29 -12.03 -5.09
N ARG A 171 -9.16 -12.24 -5.75
CA ARG A 171 -7.90 -12.58 -5.09
C ARG A 171 -7.46 -11.50 -4.11
N SER A 172 -7.44 -10.25 -4.56
CA SER A 172 -7.02 -9.12 -3.73
C SER A 172 -8.00 -8.86 -2.58
N PHE A 173 -9.30 -9.08 -2.79
CA PHE A 173 -10.32 -9.08 -1.73
C PHE A 173 -9.99 -10.11 -0.66
N ILE A 174 -9.75 -11.37 -1.04
CA ILE A 174 -9.45 -12.45 -0.09
C ILE A 174 -8.15 -12.14 0.67
N LEU A 175 -7.10 -11.72 -0.03
CA LEU A 175 -5.82 -11.34 0.58
C LEU A 175 -6.01 -10.22 1.63
N ALA A 176 -6.66 -9.12 1.24
CA ALA A 176 -6.90 -7.98 2.12
C ALA A 176 -7.80 -8.34 3.31
N PHE A 177 -8.85 -9.12 3.07
CA PHE A 177 -9.74 -9.63 4.11
C PHE A 177 -8.96 -10.49 5.12
N SER A 178 -8.18 -11.46 4.65
CA SER A 178 -7.38 -12.35 5.49
C SER A 178 -6.35 -11.58 6.33
N VAL A 179 -5.65 -10.60 5.72
CA VAL A 179 -4.69 -9.75 6.45
C VAL A 179 -5.39 -8.94 7.54
N ARG A 180 -6.52 -8.28 7.22
CA ARG A 180 -7.24 -7.44 8.19
C ARG A 180 -7.85 -8.28 9.31
N SER A 181 -8.43 -9.43 8.97
CA SER A 181 -8.96 -10.40 9.92
C SER A 181 -7.87 -10.93 10.85
N GLY A 182 -6.70 -11.29 10.31
CA GLY A 182 -5.54 -11.73 11.09
C GLY A 182 -5.03 -10.68 12.07
N ILE A 183 -4.96 -9.41 11.67
CA ILE A 183 -4.61 -8.30 12.57
C ILE A 183 -5.63 -8.18 13.71
N ASN A 184 -6.93 -8.26 13.41
CA ASN A 184 -7.97 -8.17 14.42
C ASN A 184 -7.90 -9.31 15.44
N VAL A 185 -7.64 -10.54 14.98
CA VAL A 185 -7.40 -11.69 15.86
C VAL A 185 -6.14 -11.50 16.71
N LEU A 186 -5.05 -10.99 16.13
CA LEU A 186 -3.82 -10.71 16.88
C LEU A 186 -4.04 -9.65 17.97
N LEU A 187 -4.82 -8.60 17.67
CA LEU A 187 -5.18 -7.57 18.64
C LEU A 187 -6.07 -8.13 19.74
N LEU A 188 -7.00 -9.03 19.42
CA LEU A 188 -7.82 -9.74 20.40
C LEU A 188 -6.93 -10.60 21.32
N LEU A 189 -6.01 -11.37 20.74
CA LEU A 189 -5.06 -12.20 21.49
C LEU A 189 -4.20 -11.33 22.42
N PHE A 190 -3.72 -10.19 21.93
CA PHE A 190 -2.95 -9.26 22.75
C PHE A 190 -3.76 -8.69 23.92
N ARG A 191 -5.05 -8.38 23.72
CA ARG A 191 -5.94 -7.93 24.81
C ARG A 191 -6.17 -9.02 25.86
N LEU A 192 -6.29 -10.27 25.44
CA LEU A 192 -6.41 -11.43 26.32
C LEU A 192 -5.12 -11.64 27.12
N LEU A 193 -3.96 -11.55 26.47
CA LEU A 193 -2.65 -11.66 27.11
C LEU A 193 -2.42 -10.55 28.14
N ARG A 194 -2.94 -9.34 27.90
CA ARG A 194 -2.78 -8.18 28.79
C ARG A 194 -3.71 -8.17 30.01
N LYS A 195 -4.37 -9.31 30.33
CA LYS A 195 -5.30 -9.51 31.46
C LYS A 195 -6.50 -8.54 31.53
N HIS A 196 -6.84 -7.88 30.44
CA HIS A 196 -7.93 -6.89 30.38
C HIS A 196 -9.21 -7.38 29.69
N ALA A 197 -9.36 -8.69 29.43
CA ALA A 197 -10.51 -9.23 28.69
C ALA A 197 -11.00 -10.59 29.23
N PRO A 198 -12.30 -10.92 29.07
CA PRO A 198 -12.89 -12.19 29.52
C PRO A 198 -12.38 -13.40 28.71
N LYS A 199 -12.65 -14.62 29.20
CA LYS A 199 -12.29 -15.90 28.57
C LYS A 199 -12.63 -15.91 27.06
N LEU A 200 -11.76 -16.54 26.26
CA LEU A 200 -11.93 -16.66 24.81
C LEU A 200 -13.26 -17.38 24.50
N SER A 201 -14.23 -16.66 23.94
CA SER A 201 -15.51 -17.22 23.51
C SER A 201 -15.54 -17.34 21.99
N LEU A 202 -16.03 -18.48 21.48
CA LEU A 202 -16.27 -18.70 20.05
C LEU A 202 -17.08 -17.57 19.36
N PRO A 203 -18.14 -17.00 19.95
CA PRO A 203 -18.86 -15.87 19.32
C PRO A 203 -17.99 -14.62 19.19
N LEU A 204 -17.11 -14.34 20.16
CA LEU A 204 -16.19 -13.21 20.11
C LEU A 204 -15.16 -13.39 18.98
N LEU A 205 -14.63 -14.61 18.83
CA LEU A 205 -13.70 -14.93 17.74
C LEU A 205 -14.38 -14.80 16.38
N ARG A 206 -15.58 -15.36 16.20
CA ARG A 206 -16.35 -15.26 14.95
C ARG A 206 -16.62 -13.81 14.57
N ARG A 207 -17.05 -12.97 15.53
CA ARG A 207 -17.30 -11.55 15.31
C ARG A 207 -16.04 -10.77 14.95
N THR A 208 -14.89 -11.20 15.47
CA THR A 208 -13.59 -10.58 15.18
C THR A 208 -13.10 -10.94 13.78
N ILE A 209 -13.29 -12.20 13.36
CA ILE A 209 -12.87 -12.70 12.05
C ILE A 209 -13.76 -12.17 10.93
N PHE A 210 -15.08 -12.25 11.10
CA PHE A 210 -16.10 -11.88 10.12
C PHE A 210 -16.77 -10.54 10.45
N GLY A 211 -16.04 -9.65 11.13
CA GLY A 211 -16.53 -8.33 11.45
C GLY A 211 -16.71 -7.46 10.19
N PRO A 212 -17.46 -6.34 10.30
CA PRO A 212 -17.65 -5.43 9.17
C PRO A 212 -16.34 -4.79 8.69
N GLU A 213 -15.33 -4.67 9.56
CA GLU A 213 -14.04 -4.06 9.20
C GLU A 213 -13.24 -4.87 8.15
N PRO A 214 -12.97 -6.18 8.33
CA PRO A 214 -12.39 -7.02 7.29
C PRO A 214 -13.14 -6.96 5.95
N PHE A 215 -14.48 -6.99 5.97
CA PHE A 215 -15.28 -6.90 4.75
C PHE A 215 -15.12 -5.56 4.03
N ARG A 216 -15.13 -4.43 4.77
CA ARG A 216 -14.94 -3.10 4.17
C ARG A 216 -13.55 -2.94 3.57
N PHE A 217 -12.52 -3.40 4.28
CA PHE A 217 -11.14 -3.32 3.81
C PHE A 217 -10.90 -4.24 2.61
N GLY A 218 -11.42 -5.47 2.65
CA GLY A 218 -11.42 -6.40 1.53
C GLY A 218 -12.15 -5.82 0.33
N GLY A 219 -13.36 -5.30 0.54
CA GLY A 219 -14.20 -4.68 -0.50
C GLY A 219 -13.52 -3.49 -1.17
N MET A 220 -12.83 -2.64 -0.39
CA MET A 220 -12.04 -1.52 -0.90
C MET A 220 -10.95 -1.99 -1.87
N ILE A 221 -10.11 -2.93 -1.45
CA ILE A 221 -8.98 -3.44 -2.24
C ILE A 221 -9.47 -4.25 -3.46
N GLY A 222 -10.46 -5.12 -3.24
CA GLY A 222 -11.09 -5.93 -4.29
C GLY A 222 -11.68 -5.07 -5.40
N THR A 223 -12.50 -4.09 -5.03
CA THR A 223 -13.11 -3.15 -5.98
C THR A 223 -12.06 -2.31 -6.67
N PHE A 224 -11.04 -1.82 -5.95
CA PHE A 224 -9.94 -1.06 -6.55
C PHE A 224 -9.24 -1.85 -7.66
N THR A 225 -8.80 -3.08 -7.37
CA THR A 225 -8.06 -3.90 -8.34
C THR A 225 -8.92 -4.37 -9.51
N LEU A 226 -10.21 -4.65 -9.26
CA LEU A 226 -11.19 -4.97 -10.30
C LEU A 226 -11.36 -3.79 -11.25
N LEU A 227 -11.71 -2.62 -10.73
CA LEU A 227 -11.94 -1.43 -11.54
C LEU A 227 -10.67 -0.98 -12.26
N TYR A 228 -9.51 -1.00 -11.59
CA TYR A 228 -8.23 -0.69 -12.21
C TYR A 228 -7.92 -1.64 -13.39
N THR A 229 -7.98 -2.95 -13.16
CA THR A 229 -7.65 -3.95 -14.20
C THR A 229 -8.62 -3.84 -15.37
N PHE A 230 -9.92 -3.71 -15.08
CA PHE A 230 -10.95 -3.58 -16.09
C PHE A 230 -10.76 -2.32 -16.94
N THR A 231 -10.59 -1.16 -16.29
CA THR A 231 -10.42 0.12 -17.00
C THR A 231 -9.11 0.19 -17.78
N LEU A 232 -8.00 -0.33 -17.25
CA LEU A 232 -6.72 -0.37 -17.95
C LEU A 232 -6.84 -1.15 -19.26
N HIS A 233 -7.35 -2.38 -19.20
CA HIS A 233 -7.47 -3.22 -20.39
C HIS A 233 -8.57 -2.73 -21.34
N LEU A 234 -9.66 -2.14 -20.84
CA LEU A 234 -10.67 -1.52 -21.69
C LEU A 234 -10.09 -0.32 -22.45
N LEU A 235 -9.30 0.54 -21.79
CA LEU A 235 -8.63 1.68 -22.41
C LEU A 235 -7.56 1.26 -23.42
N ARG A 236 -6.90 0.13 -23.19
CA ARG A 236 -5.96 -0.46 -24.15
C ARG A 236 -6.65 -1.03 -25.38
N LEU A 237 -7.76 -1.75 -25.19
CA LEU A 237 -8.52 -2.33 -26.29
C LEU A 237 -9.31 -1.27 -27.07
N ALA A 238 -9.59 -0.12 -26.44
CA ALA A 238 -10.29 0.99 -27.06
C ALA A 238 -9.45 1.65 -28.17
N PRO A 239 -10.06 1.96 -29.34
CA PRO A 239 -9.37 2.70 -30.38
C PRO A 239 -9.07 4.15 -29.93
N PRO A 240 -8.04 4.82 -30.49
CA PRO A 240 -7.65 6.14 -30.06
C PRO A 240 -8.76 7.16 -30.34
N LEU A 241 -8.80 8.22 -29.55
CA LEU A 241 -9.81 9.28 -29.66
C LEU A 241 -9.87 9.90 -31.07
N SER A 242 -8.75 9.93 -31.80
CA SER A 242 -8.67 10.39 -33.18
C SER A 242 -9.44 9.50 -34.16
N TYR A 243 -9.51 8.19 -33.88
CA TYR A 243 -10.34 7.24 -34.63
C TYR A 243 -11.82 7.47 -34.32
N PHE A 244 -12.19 7.64 -33.04
CA PHE A 244 -13.57 7.97 -32.68
C PHE A 244 -14.03 9.29 -33.30
N ARG A 245 -13.20 10.34 -33.26
CA ARG A 245 -13.52 11.63 -33.93
C ARG A 245 -13.73 11.46 -35.43
N ARG A 246 -12.86 10.69 -36.10
CA ARG A 246 -13.00 10.38 -37.53
C ARG A 246 -14.25 9.55 -37.82
N ARG A 247 -14.59 8.58 -36.96
CA ARG A 247 -15.77 7.73 -37.11
C ARG A 247 -17.08 8.49 -36.86
N ILE A 248 -17.12 9.37 -35.86
CA ILE A 248 -18.27 10.25 -35.62
C ILE A 248 -18.47 11.17 -36.83
N ARG A 249 -17.39 11.72 -37.39
CA ARG A 249 -17.45 12.57 -38.60
C ARG A 249 -17.88 11.81 -39.86
N ALA A 250 -17.49 10.54 -40.00
CA ALA A 250 -17.86 9.69 -41.13
C ALA A 250 -19.27 9.07 -41.02
N GLY A 251 -19.97 9.30 -39.90
CA GLY A 251 -21.25 8.67 -39.58
C GLY A 251 -21.06 7.30 -38.91
N LEU A 252 -21.72 7.09 -37.77
CA LEU A 252 -21.61 5.86 -36.96
C LEU A 252 -22.01 4.58 -37.72
N TRP A 253 -22.93 4.72 -38.69
CA TRP A 253 -23.60 3.66 -39.42
C TRP A 253 -23.00 3.38 -40.81
N ASN A 254 -22.07 4.21 -41.27
CA ASN A 254 -21.43 4.03 -42.57
C ASN A 254 -20.26 3.03 -42.47
N LYS A 255 -20.10 2.19 -43.51
CA LYS A 255 -18.91 1.32 -43.64
C LYS A 255 -17.68 2.22 -43.81
N THR A 256 -16.72 2.09 -42.90
CA THR A 256 -15.53 2.94 -42.87
C THR A 256 -14.46 2.42 -43.81
N THR A 257 -13.84 3.32 -44.57
CA THR A 257 -12.74 3.03 -45.52
C THR A 257 -11.36 2.95 -44.86
N PHE A 258 -11.23 3.36 -43.60
CA PHE A 258 -9.98 3.37 -42.85
C PHE A 258 -9.85 2.13 -41.95
N GLY A 259 -8.67 1.50 -41.95
CA GLY A 259 -8.36 0.32 -41.14
C GLY A 259 -8.37 0.58 -39.62
N PRO A 260 -8.26 -0.47 -38.78
CA PRO A 260 -8.14 -0.32 -37.35
C PRO A 260 -6.93 0.57 -37.01
N PRO A 261 -7.02 1.39 -35.95
CA PRO A 261 -5.96 2.30 -35.57
C PRO A 261 -4.65 1.55 -35.33
N GLU A 262 -3.55 2.03 -35.92
CA GLU A 262 -2.20 1.61 -35.53
C GLU A 262 -2.01 1.93 -34.04
N ARG A 263 -1.68 0.89 -33.28
CA ARG A 263 -1.43 0.97 -31.85
C ARG A 263 -0.01 1.52 -31.65
N GLU A 264 0.14 2.70 -31.05
CA GLU A 264 1.45 3.29 -30.74
C GLU A 264 2.12 2.54 -29.58
N GLY A 265 3.36 2.05 -29.79
CA GLY A 265 4.21 1.43 -28.76
C GLY A 265 4.25 -0.10 -28.77
N ASN A 266 5.23 -0.69 -28.07
CA ASN A 266 5.47 -2.15 -28.04
C ASN A 266 4.27 -2.99 -27.53
N GLU A 267 3.32 -2.36 -26.81
CA GLU A 267 2.08 -2.98 -26.29
C GLU A 267 0.79 -2.25 -26.74
N GLY A 268 0.90 -1.11 -27.46
CA GLY A 268 -0.25 -0.29 -27.84
C GLY A 268 -0.88 0.58 -26.73
N GLU A 269 -0.27 0.67 -25.55
CA GLU A 269 -0.78 1.39 -24.38
C GLU A 269 -0.18 2.81 -24.24
N ARG A 270 -1.02 3.80 -23.89
CA ARG A 270 -0.59 5.19 -23.62
C ARG A 270 -0.34 5.41 -22.13
N ARG A 271 0.69 6.19 -21.78
CA ARG A 271 1.08 6.41 -20.36
C ARG A 271 -0.07 6.85 -19.44
N TRP A 272 -0.94 7.74 -19.91
CA TRP A 272 -2.06 8.25 -19.12
C TRP A 272 -3.13 7.19 -18.80
N GLN A 273 -3.16 6.05 -19.50
CA GLN A 273 -4.17 5.00 -19.29
C GLN A 273 -4.04 4.37 -17.90
N ALA A 274 -2.80 4.14 -17.43
CA ALA A 274 -2.55 3.63 -16.07
C ALA A 274 -3.01 4.63 -15.00
N ALA A 275 -2.75 5.93 -15.23
CA ALA A 275 -3.20 7.00 -14.34
C ALA A 275 -4.74 7.09 -14.30
N ALA A 276 -5.40 7.06 -15.46
CA ALA A 276 -6.85 7.08 -15.57
C ALA A 276 -7.50 5.85 -14.91
N ALA A 277 -6.93 4.66 -15.14
CA ALA A 277 -7.38 3.43 -14.50
C ALA A 277 -7.21 3.50 -12.96
N GLY A 278 -6.11 4.07 -12.48
CA GLY A 278 -5.89 4.32 -11.05
C GLY A 278 -6.93 5.28 -10.46
N ALA A 279 -7.26 6.36 -11.17
CA ALA A 279 -8.29 7.31 -10.76
C ALA A 279 -9.67 6.65 -10.66
N VAL A 280 -10.08 5.86 -11.65
CA VAL A 280 -11.36 5.12 -11.61
C VAL A 280 -11.35 4.05 -10.51
N GLY A 281 -10.23 3.35 -10.34
CA GLY A 281 -10.02 2.38 -9.26
C GLY A 281 -10.24 2.97 -7.87
N SER A 282 -9.95 4.27 -7.67
CA SER A 282 -10.13 4.95 -6.39
C SER A 282 -11.58 4.95 -5.87
N LEU A 283 -12.58 4.65 -6.72
CA LEU A 283 -13.96 4.42 -6.30
C LEU A 283 -14.08 3.27 -5.26
N GLY A 284 -13.11 2.35 -5.23
CA GLY A 284 -12.99 1.35 -4.17
C GLY A 284 -12.89 1.96 -2.76
N LEU A 285 -12.35 3.18 -2.62
CA LEU A 285 -12.27 3.91 -1.35
C LEU A 285 -13.66 4.24 -0.76
N LEU A 286 -14.74 4.15 -1.53
CA LEU A 286 -16.10 4.39 -1.04
C LEU A 286 -16.62 3.29 -0.10
N TRP A 287 -16.02 2.10 -0.11
CA TRP A 287 -16.28 1.06 0.90
C TRP A 287 -15.87 1.50 2.32
N GLU A 288 -14.99 2.51 2.41
CA GLU A 288 -14.43 2.97 3.65
C GLU A 288 -15.17 4.09 4.36
N SER A 289 -14.96 4.20 5.66
CA SER A 289 -15.51 5.31 6.44
C SER A 289 -14.84 6.61 6.01
N LYS A 290 -15.55 7.73 6.10
CA LYS A 290 -15.02 9.05 5.71
C LYS A 290 -13.64 9.33 6.32
N SER A 291 -13.48 9.08 7.62
CA SER A 291 -12.20 9.26 8.33
C SER A 291 -11.08 8.36 7.78
N ARG A 292 -11.36 7.06 7.55
CA ARG A 292 -10.35 6.12 7.02
C ARG A 292 -10.02 6.42 5.56
N ARG A 293 -11.01 6.79 4.74
CA ARG A 293 -10.85 7.22 3.35
C ARG A 293 -9.89 8.40 3.24
N THR A 294 -10.07 9.44 4.04
CA THR A 294 -9.18 10.61 4.03
C THR A 294 -7.76 10.23 4.43
N GLY A 295 -7.59 9.39 5.45
CA GLY A 295 -6.28 8.89 5.85
C GLY A 295 -5.58 8.06 4.76
N VAL A 296 -6.30 7.17 4.09
CA VAL A 296 -5.77 6.37 2.98
C VAL A 296 -5.42 7.26 1.79
N ALA A 297 -6.29 8.19 1.39
CA ALA A 297 -6.06 9.11 0.29
C ALA A 297 -4.81 9.97 0.53
N GLN A 298 -4.64 10.52 1.73
CA GLN A 298 -3.44 11.30 2.08
C GLN A 298 -2.16 10.47 2.03
N GLN A 299 -2.19 9.24 2.55
CA GLN A 299 -1.03 8.35 2.53
C GLN A 299 -0.66 7.95 1.10
N MET A 300 -1.63 7.56 0.28
CA MET A 300 -1.41 7.23 -1.12
C MET A 300 -0.97 8.44 -1.93
N PHE A 301 -1.47 9.64 -1.63
CA PHE A 301 -1.06 10.88 -2.28
C PHE A 301 0.41 11.16 -2.05
N VAL A 302 0.87 11.03 -0.80
CA VAL A 302 2.29 11.21 -0.47
C VAL A 302 3.17 10.13 -1.10
N ARG A 303 2.71 8.88 -1.17
CA ARG A 303 3.45 7.82 -1.89
C ARG A 303 3.48 8.05 -3.39
N GLY A 304 2.39 8.55 -3.97
CA GLY A 304 2.33 8.97 -5.37
C GLY A 304 3.29 10.12 -5.63
N LEU A 305 3.31 11.16 -4.80
CA LEU A 305 4.28 12.26 -4.91
C LEU A 305 5.73 11.78 -4.79
N GLN A 306 6.01 10.89 -3.85
CA GLN A 306 7.34 10.29 -3.70
C GLN A 306 7.76 9.56 -4.98
N ALA A 307 6.87 8.75 -5.55
CA ALA A 307 7.13 8.00 -6.77
C ALA A 307 7.29 8.93 -7.99
N SER A 308 6.37 9.88 -8.19
CA SER A 308 6.45 10.90 -9.23
C SER A 308 7.75 11.70 -9.13
N TYR A 309 8.12 12.16 -7.92
CA TYR A 309 9.38 12.87 -7.71
C TYR A 309 10.56 12.00 -8.15
N ASN A 310 10.65 10.76 -7.69
CA ASN A 310 11.75 9.86 -8.06
C ASN A 310 11.80 9.54 -9.56
N GLN A 311 10.66 9.50 -10.24
CA GLN A 311 10.55 9.24 -11.68
C GLN A 311 10.94 10.45 -12.53
N TYR A 312 10.49 11.65 -12.18
CA TYR A 312 10.69 12.85 -13.00
C TYR A 312 12.00 13.58 -12.70
N THR A 313 12.46 13.55 -11.46
CA THR A 313 13.64 14.29 -10.99
C THR A 313 14.92 13.96 -11.77
N PRO A 314 15.26 12.68 -12.05
CA PRO A 314 16.42 12.34 -12.87
C PRO A 314 16.30 12.84 -14.32
N ARG A 315 15.08 12.85 -14.87
CA ARG A 315 14.80 13.30 -16.24
C ARG A 315 14.95 14.82 -16.40
N PHE A 316 14.59 15.58 -15.36
CA PHE A 316 14.71 17.04 -15.35
C PHE A 316 16.05 17.55 -14.81
N GLY A 317 16.97 16.67 -14.39
CA GLY A 317 18.26 17.06 -13.83
C GLY A 317 18.17 17.81 -12.48
N ILE A 318 17.05 17.70 -11.77
CA ILE A 318 16.82 18.44 -10.52
C ILE A 318 17.48 17.66 -9.38
N HIS A 319 18.67 18.02 -8.91
CA HIS A 319 19.27 17.37 -7.74
C HIS A 319 19.22 18.29 -6.52
N ILE A 320 18.26 18.07 -5.62
CA ILE A 320 18.17 18.80 -4.35
C ILE A 320 19.04 18.09 -3.30
N PRO A 321 20.20 18.65 -2.91
CA PRO A 321 21.01 18.07 -1.85
C PRO A 321 20.23 18.06 -0.54
N HIS A 322 20.23 16.92 0.17
CA HIS A 322 19.52 16.76 1.44
C HIS A 322 18.01 17.10 1.39
N GLY A 323 17.36 16.83 0.25
CA GLY A 323 15.92 17.08 0.09
C GLY A 323 15.03 16.41 1.14
N ASP A 324 15.46 15.25 1.68
CA ASP A 324 14.83 14.58 2.82
C ASP A 324 14.83 15.43 4.09
N LEU A 325 15.95 16.09 4.39
CA LEU A 325 16.14 16.98 5.54
C LEU A 325 15.30 18.25 5.39
N LEU A 326 15.33 18.88 4.20
CA LEU A 326 14.58 20.10 3.90
C LEU A 326 13.07 19.85 3.97
N LEU A 327 12.60 18.75 3.36
CA LEU A 327 11.20 18.36 3.40
C LEU A 327 10.74 18.06 4.82
N PHE A 328 11.54 17.30 5.59
CA PHE A 328 11.24 17.03 6.98
C PHE A 328 11.19 18.32 7.81
N GLY A 329 12.14 19.24 7.61
CA GLY A 329 12.14 20.56 8.25
C GLY A 329 10.88 21.37 7.93
N ALA A 330 10.50 21.45 6.66
CA ALA A 330 9.27 22.16 6.26
C ALA A 330 8.02 21.55 6.92
N CYS A 331 7.96 20.22 7.01
CA CYS A 331 6.88 19.52 7.70
C CYS A 331 6.85 19.86 9.21
N CYS A 332 8.00 19.76 9.87
CA CYS A 332 8.12 20.05 11.30
C CYS A 332 7.87 21.52 11.63
N GLY A 333 8.30 22.45 10.76
CA GLY A 333 7.94 23.87 10.84
C GLY A 333 6.44 24.07 10.86
N GLN A 334 5.72 23.47 9.91
CA GLN A 334 4.26 23.57 9.82
C GLN A 334 3.57 22.91 11.04
N ILE A 335 4.00 21.72 11.44
CA ILE A 335 3.42 20.97 12.56
C ILE A 335 3.63 21.72 13.89
N MET A 336 4.84 22.23 14.14
CA MET A 336 5.14 22.96 15.38
C MET A 336 4.44 24.32 15.43
N PHE A 337 4.36 25.02 14.30
CA PHE A 337 3.55 26.23 14.19
C PHE A 337 2.08 25.93 14.50
N ALA A 338 1.51 24.88 13.92
CA ALA A 338 0.14 24.46 14.18
C ALA A 338 -0.07 24.11 15.66
N PHE A 339 0.79 23.26 16.24
CA PHE A 339 0.70 22.85 17.63
C PHE A 339 0.65 24.04 18.61
N LEU A 340 1.54 25.03 18.44
CA LEU A 340 1.60 26.18 19.33
C LEU A 340 0.52 27.22 19.02
N MET A 341 0.27 27.54 17.75
CA MET A 341 -0.52 28.70 17.36
C MET A 341 -1.96 28.38 16.95
N SER A 342 -2.19 27.23 16.32
CA SER A 342 -3.46 26.85 15.69
C SER A 342 -3.70 25.32 15.75
N PRO A 343 -3.82 24.73 16.96
CA PRO A 343 -3.88 23.27 17.15
C PRO A 343 -5.10 22.64 16.50
N GLU A 344 -6.13 23.43 16.22
CA GLU A 344 -7.33 22.99 15.52
C GLU A 344 -7.09 22.69 14.02
N THR A 345 -5.90 23.00 13.50
CA THR A 345 -5.51 22.63 12.12
C THR A 345 -4.91 21.23 12.01
N ILE A 346 -4.54 20.60 13.13
CA ILE A 346 -4.02 19.23 13.17
C ILE A 346 -5.03 18.28 13.84
N PRO A 347 -4.99 16.97 13.55
CA PRO A 347 -5.85 15.99 14.21
C PRO A 347 -5.68 16.02 15.74
N LYS A 348 -6.78 15.90 16.48
CA LYS A 348 -6.79 15.97 17.95
C LYS A 348 -5.90 14.91 18.59
N GLU A 349 -5.94 13.68 18.07
CA GLU A 349 -5.12 12.56 18.54
C GLU A 349 -3.63 12.85 18.35
N TYR A 350 -3.28 13.46 17.23
CA TYR A 350 -1.90 13.83 16.93
C TYR A 350 -1.43 14.99 17.82
N ASN A 351 -2.27 16.00 18.04
CA ASN A 351 -2.00 17.09 18.97
C ASN A 351 -1.76 16.58 20.41
N ASN A 352 -2.61 15.66 20.88
CA ASN A 352 -2.47 15.05 22.21
C ASN A 352 -1.21 14.19 22.32
N TRP A 353 -0.84 13.50 21.23
CA TRP A 353 0.40 12.76 21.15
C TRP A 353 1.62 13.69 21.23
N ILE A 354 1.65 14.80 20.48
CA ILE A 354 2.74 15.80 20.56
C ILE A 354 2.83 16.39 21.97
N LEU A 355 1.68 16.75 22.57
CA LEU A 355 1.63 17.25 23.94
C LEU A 355 2.28 16.26 24.92
N SER A 356 1.89 14.98 24.83
CA SER A 356 2.44 13.91 25.67
C SER A 356 3.94 13.69 25.42
N ALA A 357 4.37 13.71 24.15
CA ALA A 357 5.75 13.51 23.75
C ALA A 357 6.65 14.66 24.19
N SER A 358 6.17 15.92 24.11
CA SER A 358 6.95 17.11 24.46
C SER A 358 7.23 17.25 25.96
N ARG A 359 6.43 16.60 26.82
CA ARG A 359 6.49 16.72 28.30
C ARG A 359 6.37 18.17 28.78
N VAL A 360 5.69 19.03 28.01
CA VAL A 360 5.41 20.42 28.37
C VAL A 360 4.02 20.50 29.01
N PRO A 361 3.83 21.29 30.09
CA PRO A 361 2.51 21.52 30.66
C PRO A 361 1.56 22.19 29.66
N SER A 362 0.29 21.79 29.66
CA SER A 362 -0.73 22.33 28.74
C SER A 362 -0.98 23.83 28.94
N PHE A 363 -0.89 24.33 30.17
CA PHE A 363 -1.04 25.75 30.48
C PHE A 363 0.04 26.62 29.83
N ALA A 364 1.28 26.13 29.71
CA ALA A 364 2.38 26.87 29.10
C ALA A 364 2.14 27.09 27.60
N ILE A 365 1.58 26.10 26.91
CA ILE A 365 1.25 26.19 25.49
C ILE A 365 0.10 27.18 25.26
N ARG A 366 -0.93 27.12 26.12
CA ARG A 366 -2.06 28.07 26.07
C ARG A 366 -1.59 29.49 26.33
N ALA A 367 -0.77 29.70 27.36
CA ALA A 367 -0.19 31.00 27.68
C ALA A 367 0.66 31.54 26.52
N ASN A 368 1.44 30.68 25.84
CA ASN A 368 2.25 31.10 24.69
C ASN A 368 1.38 31.55 23.53
N ARG A 369 0.28 30.85 23.30
CA ARG A 369 -0.66 31.19 22.24
C ARG A 369 -1.36 32.51 22.50
N THR A 370 -1.93 32.71 23.70
CA THR A 370 -2.61 33.97 24.03
C THR A 370 -1.63 35.13 24.00
N GLN A 371 -0.42 34.94 24.53
CA GLN A 371 0.59 35.99 24.53
C GLN A 371 0.99 36.41 23.12
N VAL A 372 1.24 35.46 22.21
CA VAL A 372 1.69 35.82 20.86
C VAL A 372 0.54 36.27 19.95
N ARG A 373 -0.68 35.75 20.13
CA ARG A 373 -1.83 36.12 19.27
C ARG A 373 -2.58 37.34 19.75
N GLN A 374 -2.67 37.54 21.04
CA GLN A 374 -3.53 38.54 21.69
C GLN A 374 -2.74 39.52 22.56
N GLY A 375 -1.47 39.25 22.86
CA GLY A 375 -0.62 40.15 23.63
C GLY A 375 -0.77 40.03 25.15
N TYR A 376 -1.54 39.06 25.66
CA TYR A 376 -1.74 38.87 27.10
C TYR A 376 -1.66 37.41 27.56
N ILE A 377 -1.27 37.24 28.83
CA ILE A 377 -1.34 35.97 29.57
C ILE A 377 -2.48 36.06 30.58
N GLN A 378 -3.37 35.06 30.57
CA GLN A 378 -4.46 34.97 31.55
C GLN A 378 -3.91 34.64 32.94
N ASP A 379 -4.34 35.37 33.97
CA ASP A 379 -4.02 35.13 35.38
C ASP A 379 -4.26 33.68 35.80
N ALA A 380 -5.37 33.09 35.32
CA ALA A 380 -5.74 31.71 35.61
C ALA A 380 -4.65 30.71 35.17
N LEU A 381 -3.95 30.96 34.06
CA LEU A 381 -2.88 30.09 33.57
C LEU A 381 -1.60 30.21 34.41
N VAL A 382 -1.33 31.40 34.96
CA VAL A 382 -0.20 31.62 35.88
C VAL A 382 -0.50 30.96 37.23
N GLN A 383 -1.73 31.07 37.72
CA GLN A 383 -2.20 30.34 38.91
C GLN A 383 -2.11 28.83 38.74
N GLU A 384 -2.51 28.31 37.58
CA GLU A 384 -2.34 26.88 37.26
C GLU A 384 -0.86 26.46 37.29
N ALA A 385 0.05 27.33 36.83
CA ALA A 385 1.49 27.10 36.91
C ALA A 385 2.03 27.11 38.35
N LEU A 386 1.53 28.01 39.21
CA LEU A 386 1.89 28.08 40.65
C LEU A 386 1.42 26.86 41.44
N ASN A 387 0.30 26.26 41.02
CA ASN A 387 -0.27 25.04 41.59
C ASN A 387 0.34 23.76 41.02
N TYR A 388 1.34 23.86 40.14
CA TYR A 388 1.98 22.70 39.54
C TYR A 388 2.72 21.85 40.59
N LYS A 389 2.41 20.55 40.61
CA LYS A 389 3.06 19.57 41.49
C LYS A 389 4.55 19.45 41.13
N GLY A 390 5.41 19.95 42.01
CA GLY A 390 6.86 19.94 41.83
C GLY A 390 7.48 21.25 41.35
N ILE A 391 6.78 22.39 41.45
CA ILE A 391 7.37 23.71 41.20
C ILE A 391 8.51 24.01 42.18
N THR A 392 9.64 24.52 41.67
CA THR A 392 10.78 24.93 42.51
C THR A 392 10.50 26.28 43.19
N ALA A 393 11.02 26.47 44.42
CA ALA A 393 10.81 27.70 45.20
C ALA A 393 11.21 28.98 44.44
N THR A 394 12.32 28.96 43.72
CA THR A 394 12.79 30.07 42.88
C THR A 394 11.84 30.38 41.72
N ASN A 395 11.28 29.36 41.06
CA ASN A 395 10.29 29.55 40.00
C ASN A 395 8.96 30.05 40.56
N ARG A 396 8.56 29.61 41.76
CA ARG A 396 7.38 30.10 42.46
C ARG A 396 7.47 31.61 42.69
N ILE A 397 8.56 32.08 43.30
CA ILE A 397 8.78 33.52 43.54
C ILE A 397 8.74 34.33 42.23
N ARG A 398 9.39 33.83 41.17
CA ARG A 398 9.36 34.50 39.85
C ARG A 398 7.96 34.55 39.24
N LEU A 399 7.17 33.48 39.36
CA LEU A 399 5.82 33.46 38.83
C LEU A 399 4.85 34.31 39.65
N GLU A 400 5.05 34.42 40.96
CA GLU A 400 4.31 35.35 41.82
C GLU A 400 4.60 36.81 41.44
N ASP A 401 5.86 37.16 41.16
CA ASP A 401 6.23 38.49 40.65
C ASP A 401 5.57 38.78 39.28
N VAL A 402 5.58 37.80 38.37
CA VAL A 402 4.90 37.93 37.07
C VAL A 402 3.39 38.09 37.25
N LEU A 403 2.77 37.35 38.18
CA LEU A 403 1.35 37.46 38.48
C LEU A 403 0.99 38.84 39.03
N ARG A 404 1.80 39.41 39.92
CA ARG A 404 1.61 40.77 40.43
C ARG A 404 1.64 41.78 39.28
N LYS A 405 2.68 41.72 38.44
CA LYS A 405 2.81 42.58 37.25
C LYS A 405 1.61 42.50 36.30
N ILE A 406 1.09 41.30 36.06
CA ILE A 406 -0.09 41.10 35.22
C ILE A 406 -1.33 41.78 35.84
N ARG A 407 -1.53 41.65 37.16
CA ARG A 407 -2.62 42.31 37.89
C ARG A 407 -2.48 43.83 37.92
N ASP A 408 -1.25 44.32 37.92
CA ASP A 408 -0.92 45.75 37.81
C ASP A 408 -1.05 46.28 36.35
N GLY A 409 -1.53 45.46 35.41
CA GLY A 409 -1.76 45.81 34.02
C GLY A 409 -0.54 45.64 33.09
N GLN A 410 0.59 45.14 33.61
CA GLN A 410 1.81 44.93 32.83
C GLN A 410 1.90 43.49 32.31
N GLN A 411 1.73 43.31 31.01
CA GLN A 411 1.81 41.99 30.36
C GLN A 411 3.27 41.62 30.01
N PRO A 412 3.72 40.39 30.32
CA PRO A 412 5.07 39.95 29.98
C PRO A 412 5.20 39.73 28.47
N VAL A 413 6.32 40.16 27.87
CA VAL A 413 6.53 40.09 26.40
C VAL A 413 6.49 38.65 25.85
N ALA A 414 6.89 37.67 26.65
CA ALA A 414 6.88 36.25 26.32
C ALA A 414 6.48 35.42 27.55
N VAL A 415 6.14 34.15 27.32
CA VAL A 415 5.85 33.22 28.42
C VAL A 415 7.11 32.96 29.23
N PRO A 416 7.08 33.18 30.56
CA PRO A 416 8.24 32.95 31.41
C PRO A 416 8.71 31.50 31.38
N CYS A 417 10.02 31.29 31.42
CA CYS A 417 10.61 29.95 31.49
C CYS A 417 10.08 29.13 32.68
N GLY A 418 9.74 29.80 33.79
CA GLY A 418 9.11 29.18 34.96
C GLY A 418 7.75 28.52 34.68
N MET A 419 6.99 28.99 33.68
CA MET A 419 5.77 28.31 33.25
C MET A 419 6.07 27.11 32.35
N VAL A 420 7.15 27.17 31.56
CA VAL A 420 7.49 26.11 30.59
C VAL A 420 8.14 24.90 31.28
N HIS A 421 8.93 25.12 32.32
CA HIS A 421 9.58 24.07 33.11
C HIS A 421 9.58 24.40 34.62
N PRO A 422 8.41 24.41 35.28
CA PRO A 422 8.29 24.80 36.70
C PRO A 422 9.14 23.96 37.65
N TRP A 423 9.46 22.71 37.29
CA TRP A 423 10.21 21.75 38.10
C TRP A 423 11.75 21.90 38.06
N CYS A 424 12.28 22.81 37.23
CA CYS A 424 13.72 23.03 37.09
C CYS A 424 14.03 24.53 37.02
N ASN A 425 15.12 24.94 37.66
CA ASN A 425 15.57 26.34 37.66
C ASN A 425 16.35 26.72 36.40
N THR A 426 17.02 25.75 35.77
CA THR A 426 17.89 25.97 34.62
C THR A 426 17.33 25.29 33.36
N CYS A 427 17.47 25.97 32.22
CA CYS A 427 17.02 25.44 30.93
C CYS A 427 17.89 24.26 30.47
N THR A 428 19.19 24.26 30.77
CA THR A 428 20.13 23.19 30.39
C THR A 428 19.79 21.88 31.09
N GLU A 429 19.58 21.90 32.40
CA GLU A 429 19.15 20.72 33.17
C GLU A 429 17.80 20.20 32.67
N THR A 430 16.87 21.11 32.36
CA THR A 430 15.58 20.75 31.77
C THR A 430 15.77 19.99 30.45
N ASN A 431 16.66 20.46 29.58
CA ASN A 431 16.93 19.82 28.29
C ASN A 431 17.50 18.41 28.46
N PHE A 432 18.48 18.23 29.35
CA PHE A 432 19.04 16.90 29.65
C PHE A 432 17.99 15.95 30.21
N ARG A 433 17.20 16.38 31.21
CA ARG A 433 16.13 15.55 31.78
C ARG A 433 15.06 15.19 30.74
N ARG A 434 14.70 16.14 29.87
CA ARG A 434 13.72 15.91 28.80
C ARG A 434 14.25 14.93 27.75
N PHE A 435 15.52 15.02 27.36
CA PHE A 435 16.13 14.06 26.44
C PHE A 435 15.89 12.61 26.89
N PHE A 436 16.24 12.29 28.14
CA PHE A 436 16.05 10.95 28.69
C PHE A 436 14.57 10.58 28.87
N ALA A 437 13.73 11.53 29.30
CA ALA A 437 12.30 11.30 29.47
C ALA A 437 11.60 10.98 28.13
N VAL A 438 11.98 11.66 27.05
CA VAL A 438 11.47 11.44 25.69
C VAL A 438 12.01 10.14 25.12
N CYS A 439 13.30 9.86 25.28
CA CYS A 439 13.89 8.58 24.88
C CYS A 439 13.14 7.42 25.54
N ARG A 440 12.94 7.48 26.87
CA ARG A 440 12.21 6.46 27.62
C ARG A 440 10.74 6.32 27.20
N PHE A 441 10.09 7.43 26.86
CA PHE A 441 8.72 7.43 26.34
C PHE A 441 8.60 6.69 25.01
N MET A 442 9.60 6.82 24.13
CA MET A 442 9.57 6.20 22.80
C MET A 442 10.10 4.76 22.74
N LEU A 443 10.81 4.30 23.77
CA LEU A 443 11.37 2.95 23.84
C LEU A 443 10.34 1.86 23.44
N PRO A 444 9.10 1.82 23.94
CA PRO A 444 8.16 0.75 23.60
C PRO A 444 7.81 0.73 22.09
N VAL A 445 7.65 1.91 21.48
CA VAL A 445 7.26 2.05 20.07
C VAL A 445 8.41 1.62 19.16
N TYR A 446 9.61 2.13 19.39
CA TYR A 446 10.76 1.77 18.56
C TYR A 446 11.25 0.34 18.82
N SER A 447 11.10 -0.17 20.04
CA SER A 447 11.38 -1.58 20.33
C SER A 447 10.46 -2.48 19.51
N ALA A 448 9.15 -2.20 19.48
CA ALA A 448 8.22 -2.96 18.64
C ALA A 448 8.61 -2.88 17.14
N LEU A 449 8.94 -1.69 16.64
CA LEU A 449 9.27 -1.49 15.22
C LEU A 449 10.53 -2.25 14.79
N HIS A 450 11.56 -2.33 15.63
CA HIS A 450 12.81 -3.03 15.30
C HIS A 450 12.76 -4.52 15.64
N LEU A 451 12.11 -4.91 16.74
CA LEU A 451 12.08 -6.31 17.19
C LEU A 451 11.04 -7.14 16.44
N ILE A 452 9.85 -6.62 16.12
CA ILE A 452 8.80 -7.42 15.49
C ILE A 452 9.22 -7.92 14.09
N PRO A 453 9.68 -7.07 13.15
CA PRO A 453 10.13 -7.55 11.84
C PRO A 453 11.31 -8.51 11.95
N MET A 454 12.20 -8.28 12.92
CA MET A 454 13.32 -9.16 13.22
C MET A 454 12.86 -10.56 13.64
N LEU A 455 11.91 -10.64 14.58
CA LEU A 455 11.39 -11.89 15.13
C LEU A 455 10.48 -12.63 14.14
N VAL A 456 9.65 -11.92 13.39
CA VAL A 456 8.67 -12.52 12.48
C VAL A 456 9.29 -12.90 11.14
N LEU A 457 9.98 -11.96 10.48
CA LEU A 457 10.47 -12.16 9.11
C LEU A 457 11.83 -12.85 9.07
N ARG A 458 12.66 -12.67 10.11
CA ARG A 458 14.04 -13.18 10.15
C ARG A 458 14.27 -14.22 11.24
N ARG A 459 13.23 -14.96 11.65
CA ARG A 459 13.30 -16.01 12.69
C ARG A 459 14.47 -16.98 12.55
N HIS A 460 14.81 -17.37 11.33
CA HIS A 460 15.92 -18.29 11.06
C HIS A 460 17.27 -17.65 11.43
N HIS A 461 17.47 -16.37 11.09
CA HIS A 461 18.71 -15.68 11.38
C HIS A 461 18.83 -15.40 12.89
N VAL A 462 17.71 -15.10 13.56
CA VAL A 462 17.68 -14.90 15.02
C VAL A 462 18.12 -16.17 15.74
N LYS A 463 17.73 -17.34 15.24
CA LYS A 463 18.12 -18.63 15.82
C LYS A 463 19.60 -18.96 15.59
N ARG A 464 20.19 -18.54 14.45
CA ARG A 464 21.61 -18.76 14.15
C ARG A 464 22.53 -17.84 14.97
N ASP A 465 22.26 -16.52 14.95
CA ASP A 465 23.12 -15.50 15.57
C ASP A 465 22.33 -14.51 16.47
N PRO A 466 21.86 -14.96 17.65
CA PRO A 466 20.96 -14.14 18.49
C PRO A 466 21.63 -12.86 19.01
N ILE A 467 22.90 -12.92 19.44
CA ILE A 467 23.61 -11.79 20.06
C ILE A 467 23.83 -10.66 19.05
N ARG A 468 24.32 -11.00 17.85
CA ARG A 468 24.57 -10.00 16.79
C ARG A 468 23.30 -9.33 16.32
N MET A 469 22.20 -10.09 16.23
CA MET A 469 20.91 -9.52 15.86
C MET A 469 20.33 -8.63 16.95
N MET A 470 20.46 -9.01 18.22
CA MET A 470 20.05 -8.19 19.35
C MET A 470 20.87 -6.90 19.42
N ALA A 471 22.19 -6.95 19.28
CA ALA A 471 23.04 -5.77 19.28
C ALA A 471 22.66 -4.79 18.16
N ARG A 472 22.40 -5.30 16.95
CA ARG A 472 21.92 -4.48 15.82
C ARG A 472 20.56 -3.85 16.10
N ALA A 473 19.63 -4.60 16.70
CA ALA A 473 18.32 -4.08 17.08
C ALA A 473 18.44 -3.00 18.16
N LEU A 474 19.23 -3.24 19.21
CA LEU A 474 19.49 -2.27 20.28
C LEU A 474 20.13 -0.98 19.74
N TRP A 475 21.10 -1.09 18.82
CA TRP A 475 21.69 0.07 18.15
C TRP A 475 20.63 0.86 17.36
N GLY A 476 19.79 0.17 16.59
CA GLY A 476 18.69 0.79 15.84
C GLY A 476 17.67 1.47 16.75
N ILE A 477 17.31 0.84 17.88
CA ILE A 477 16.39 1.39 18.90
C ILE A 477 17.00 2.63 19.55
N SER A 478 18.26 2.55 20.01
CA SER A 478 18.97 3.65 20.66
C SER A 478 19.07 4.87 19.75
N ARG A 479 19.49 4.66 18.48
CA ARG A 479 19.56 5.69 17.44
C ARG A 479 18.19 6.36 17.22
N SER A 480 17.14 5.55 17.06
CA SER A 480 15.77 6.03 16.84
C SER A 480 15.20 6.82 18.02
N CYS A 481 15.49 6.38 19.26
CA CYS A 481 15.06 7.11 20.46
C CYS A 481 15.81 8.43 20.59
N SER A 482 17.11 8.42 20.31
CA SER A 482 17.96 9.61 20.35
C SER A 482 17.52 10.65 19.33
N PHE A 483 17.08 10.24 18.13
CA PHE A 483 16.50 11.14 17.11
C PHE A 483 15.36 12.00 17.69
N LEU A 484 14.34 11.40 18.31
CA LEU A 484 13.24 12.17 18.86
C LEU A 484 13.65 12.96 20.12
N GLY A 485 14.57 12.42 20.93
CA GLY A 485 15.14 13.15 22.06
C GLY A 485 15.83 14.45 21.60
N VAL A 486 16.70 14.36 20.59
CA VAL A 486 17.40 15.50 20.00
C VAL A 486 16.41 16.49 19.36
N PHE A 487 15.35 16.00 18.69
CA PHE A 487 14.28 16.85 18.15
C PHE A 487 13.69 17.77 19.22
N VAL A 488 13.30 17.20 20.37
CA VAL A 488 12.69 17.95 21.48
C VAL A 488 13.70 18.91 22.12
N VAL A 489 14.96 18.47 22.28
CA VAL A 489 16.03 19.32 22.83
C VAL A 489 16.29 20.53 21.94
N ILE A 490 16.44 20.36 20.62
CA ILE A 490 16.66 21.47 19.69
C ILE A 490 15.53 22.48 19.81
N TYR A 491 14.27 22.02 19.73
CA TYR A 491 13.12 22.92 19.83
C TYR A 491 13.09 23.67 21.17
N GLN A 492 13.33 22.96 22.28
CA GLN A 492 13.29 23.54 23.61
C GLN A 492 14.42 24.54 23.86
N VAL A 493 15.64 24.25 23.41
CA VAL A 493 16.79 25.17 23.48
C VAL A 493 16.44 26.46 22.74
N LEU A 494 15.95 26.36 21.51
CA LEU A 494 15.64 27.54 20.70
C LEU A 494 14.46 28.33 21.29
N PHE A 495 13.43 27.65 21.81
CA PHE A 495 12.30 28.31 22.47
C PHE A 495 12.75 29.07 23.73
N CYS A 496 13.55 28.44 24.61
CA CYS A 496 14.08 29.08 25.81
C CYS A 496 15.04 30.23 25.46
N ALA A 497 15.90 30.05 24.45
CA ALA A 497 16.79 31.11 23.98
C ALA A 497 16.00 32.34 23.49
N ARG A 498 14.89 32.11 22.76
CA ARG A 498 13.96 33.18 22.35
C ARG A 498 13.36 33.90 23.56
N VAL A 499 12.84 33.16 24.55
CA VAL A 499 12.24 33.76 25.77
C VAL A 499 13.27 34.59 26.51
N GLN A 500 14.46 34.06 26.75
CA GLN A 500 15.53 34.78 27.45
C GLN A 500 16.01 36.02 26.69
N ALA A 501 16.08 35.97 25.36
CA ALA A 501 16.44 37.11 24.53
C ALA A 501 15.39 38.24 24.64
N LEU A 502 14.11 37.89 24.69
CA LEU A 502 13.00 38.84 24.82
C LEU A 502 12.88 39.41 26.25
N GLU A 503 13.06 38.60 27.28
CA GLU A 503 12.99 39.02 28.69
C GLU A 503 14.17 39.92 29.09
N LYS A 504 15.40 39.54 28.70
CA LYS A 504 16.61 40.28 29.06
C LYS A 504 16.92 41.44 28.10
N SER A 505 16.03 41.71 27.14
CA SER A 505 16.27 42.70 26.09
C SER A 505 17.67 42.53 25.48
N ARG A 506 18.04 41.30 25.10
CA ARG A 506 19.34 41.02 24.48
C ARG A 506 19.24 41.07 22.96
N GLY A 507 20.22 41.72 22.33
CA GLY A 507 20.37 41.84 20.87
C GLY A 507 19.71 43.09 20.26
N PRO A 508 19.94 43.35 18.96
CA PRO A 508 19.40 44.49 18.22
C PRO A 508 17.88 44.51 18.14
N ASP A 509 17.27 45.69 17.99
CA ASP A 509 15.81 45.85 17.94
C ASP A 509 15.16 45.10 16.77
N PHE A 510 15.84 45.05 15.62
CA PHE A 510 15.39 44.24 14.48
C PHE A 510 15.22 42.76 14.85
N MET A 511 16.20 42.18 15.56
CA MET A 511 16.12 40.79 16.02
C MET A 511 14.97 40.61 16.99
N ARG A 512 14.77 41.53 17.95
CA ARG A 512 13.66 41.43 18.91
C ARG A 512 12.30 41.52 18.21
N SER A 513 12.16 42.42 17.24
CA SER A 513 10.97 42.52 16.40
C SER A 513 10.69 41.20 15.69
N LEU A 514 11.73 40.59 15.10
CA LEU A 514 11.64 39.30 14.45
C LEU A 514 11.24 38.19 15.44
N LEU A 515 11.87 38.10 16.62
CA LEU A 515 11.57 37.10 17.66
C LEU A 515 10.14 37.18 18.20
N LYS A 516 9.51 38.35 18.18
CA LYS A 516 8.10 38.54 18.58
C LYS A 516 7.12 37.97 17.56
N ARG A 517 7.50 37.90 16.28
CA ARG A 517 6.63 37.43 15.20
C ARG A 517 6.24 35.96 15.36
N LYS A 518 5.02 35.63 14.93
CA LYS A 518 4.47 34.26 14.99
C LYS A 518 5.20 33.29 14.04
N GLU A 519 5.76 33.81 12.95
CA GLU A 519 6.49 33.07 11.91
C GLU A 519 7.74 32.40 12.47
N VAL A 520 8.32 32.93 13.55
CA VAL A 520 9.48 32.33 14.22
C VAL A 520 9.20 30.90 14.69
N PHE A 521 7.98 30.57 15.11
CA PHE A 521 7.66 29.19 15.52
C PHE A 521 7.76 28.19 14.37
N TRP A 522 7.51 28.63 13.13
CA TRP A 522 7.75 27.82 11.94
C TRP A 522 9.25 27.63 11.73
N ALA A 523 10.05 28.70 11.83
CA ALA A 523 11.51 28.62 11.70
C ALA A 523 12.15 27.74 12.79
N LEU A 524 11.71 27.86 14.06
CA LEU A 524 12.15 26.98 15.14
C LEU A 524 11.82 25.52 14.86
N GLY A 525 10.63 25.25 14.34
CA GLY A 525 10.22 23.92 13.92
C GLY A 525 11.04 23.42 12.73
N PHE A 526 11.39 24.28 11.77
CA PHE A 526 12.24 23.91 10.64
C PHE A 526 13.62 23.45 11.10
N THR A 527 14.27 24.18 12.01
CA THR A 527 15.61 23.85 12.53
C THR A 527 15.66 22.48 13.23
N THR A 528 14.53 21.95 13.71
CA THR A 528 14.50 20.60 14.27
C THR A 528 14.84 19.50 13.25
N CYS A 529 14.90 19.81 11.95
CA CYS A 529 15.36 18.89 10.92
C CYS A 529 16.78 18.36 11.14
N LEU A 530 17.63 19.11 11.87
CA LEU A 530 18.97 18.67 12.23
C LEU A 530 18.96 17.39 13.08
N SER A 531 17.87 17.14 13.83
CA SER A 531 17.71 15.88 14.56
C SER A 531 17.72 14.67 13.62
N LEU A 532 17.23 14.82 12.38
CA LEU A 532 17.17 13.74 11.39
C LEU A 532 18.55 13.25 10.95
N LEU A 533 19.61 14.04 11.17
CA LEU A 533 20.99 13.61 10.93
C LEU A 533 21.41 12.45 11.85
N VAL A 534 20.84 12.38 13.05
CA VAL A 534 21.02 11.26 13.99
C VAL A 534 20.45 9.96 13.42
N GLU A 535 19.52 10.01 12.47
CA GLU A 535 18.80 8.86 11.94
C GLU A 535 19.37 8.34 10.60
N GLU A 536 19.20 7.04 10.29
CA GLU A 536 19.90 6.37 9.18
C GLU A 536 19.44 6.96 7.85
N LYS A 537 20.37 7.24 6.91
CA LYS A 537 20.07 7.89 5.62
C LYS A 537 18.91 7.22 4.88
N LYS A 538 18.83 5.89 4.91
CA LYS A 538 17.75 5.10 4.29
C LYS A 538 16.37 5.36 4.93
N ARG A 539 16.32 5.67 6.21
CA ARG A 539 15.09 5.88 6.99
C ARG A 539 14.61 7.33 7.02
N ARG A 540 15.49 8.29 6.69
CA ARG A 540 15.15 9.74 6.70
C ARG A 540 14.00 10.08 5.76
N ALA A 541 14.05 9.57 4.52
CA ALA A 541 12.98 9.76 3.56
C ALA A 541 11.65 9.15 4.05
N GLU A 542 11.68 7.96 4.66
CA GLU A 542 10.48 7.33 5.20
C GLU A 542 9.87 8.12 6.36
N LEU A 543 10.71 8.71 7.22
CA LEU A 543 10.25 9.58 8.31
C LEU A 543 9.67 10.90 7.79
N ALA A 544 10.29 11.52 6.79
CA ALA A 544 9.73 12.69 6.11
C ALA A 544 8.35 12.38 5.52
N MET A 545 8.22 11.24 4.83
CA MET A 545 6.94 10.80 4.27
C MET A 545 5.90 10.41 5.34
N TYR A 546 6.33 10.04 6.54
CA TYR A 546 5.42 9.77 7.66
C TYR A 546 4.78 11.05 8.20
N VAL A 547 5.55 12.14 8.32
CA VAL A 547 5.05 13.43 8.84
C VAL A 547 4.39 14.31 7.78
N LEU A 548 4.76 14.16 6.51
CA LEU A 548 4.27 14.98 5.40
C LEU A 548 2.73 15.02 5.29
N PRO A 549 1.98 13.90 5.37
CA PRO A 549 0.52 13.95 5.36
C PRO A 549 -0.07 14.87 6.44
N ARG A 550 0.51 14.87 7.65
CA ARG A 550 0.06 15.70 8.78
C ARG A 550 0.39 17.17 8.57
N ALA A 551 1.55 17.46 8.01
CA ALA A 551 1.92 18.82 7.64
C ALA A 551 1.01 19.37 6.54
N LEU A 552 0.71 18.58 5.50
CA LEU A 552 -0.20 18.98 4.42
C LEU A 552 -1.63 19.18 4.92
N GLU A 553 -2.14 18.29 5.79
CA GLU A 553 -3.46 18.43 6.41
C GLU A 553 -3.56 19.74 7.22
N SER A 554 -2.50 20.08 7.96
CA SER A 554 -2.40 21.34 8.69
C SER A 554 -2.32 22.56 7.77
N ALA A 555 -1.47 22.52 6.75
CA ALA A 555 -1.31 23.60 5.79
C ALA A 555 -2.62 23.88 5.06
N TRP A 556 -3.30 22.83 4.59
CA TRP A 556 -4.61 22.92 3.93
C TRP A 556 -5.69 23.49 4.86
N SER A 557 -5.76 23.02 6.10
CA SER A 557 -6.73 23.51 7.08
C SER A 557 -6.45 24.96 7.49
N GLY A 558 -5.18 25.35 7.57
CA GLY A 558 -4.76 26.74 7.77
C GLY A 558 -5.11 27.64 6.58
N ALA A 559 -4.90 27.16 5.35
CA ALA A 559 -5.25 27.87 4.12
C ALA A 559 -6.77 28.09 4.01
N ARG A 560 -7.57 27.08 4.34
CA ARG A 560 -9.05 27.18 4.40
C ARG A 560 -9.52 28.23 5.39
N LYS A 561 -8.92 28.29 6.60
CA LYS A 561 -9.25 29.32 7.61
C LYS A 561 -8.97 30.74 7.14
N ARG A 562 -8.00 30.91 6.24
CA ARG A 562 -7.63 32.21 5.64
C ARG A 562 -8.40 32.50 4.35
N ALA A 563 -9.37 31.66 3.98
CA ALA A 563 -10.11 31.73 2.73
C ALA A 563 -9.22 31.70 1.47
N TRP A 564 -8.01 31.12 1.54
CA TRP A 564 -7.10 30.98 0.39
C TRP A 564 -7.53 29.86 -0.56
N VAL A 565 -8.37 28.94 -0.10
CA VAL A 565 -8.79 27.75 -0.84
C VAL A 565 -10.31 27.59 -0.72
N PRO A 566 -11.04 27.40 -1.84
CA PRO A 566 -12.49 27.22 -1.81
C PRO A 566 -12.89 25.87 -1.17
N LEU A 567 -14.15 25.77 -0.73
CA LEU A 567 -14.70 24.49 -0.29
C LEU A 567 -14.92 23.59 -1.52
N VAL A 568 -14.09 22.56 -1.65
CA VAL A 568 -14.22 21.57 -2.73
C VAL A 568 -15.14 20.43 -2.25
N PRO A 569 -16.35 20.27 -2.82
CA PRO A 569 -17.20 19.12 -2.53
C PRO A 569 -16.48 17.84 -2.96
N PHE A 570 -16.59 16.78 -2.16
CA PHE A 570 -15.91 15.50 -2.40
C PHE A 570 -14.38 15.58 -2.53
N GLY A 571 -13.74 16.60 -1.94
CA GLY A 571 -12.28 16.79 -2.04
C GLY A 571 -11.45 15.58 -1.62
N GLU A 572 -11.91 14.78 -0.66
CA GLU A 572 -11.26 13.52 -0.25
C GLU A 572 -11.29 12.42 -1.34
N THR A 573 -12.37 12.36 -2.13
CA THR A 573 -12.50 11.44 -3.27
C THR A 573 -11.62 11.91 -4.42
N ILE A 574 -11.59 13.22 -4.70
CA ILE A 574 -10.72 13.82 -5.73
C ILE A 574 -9.24 13.60 -5.38
N LEU A 575 -8.88 13.82 -4.11
CA LEU A 575 -7.52 13.55 -3.61
C LEU A 575 -7.19 12.06 -3.74
N GLY A 576 -8.14 11.16 -3.42
CA GLY A 576 -7.97 9.73 -3.59
C GLY A 576 -7.77 9.33 -5.06
N ALA A 577 -8.52 9.93 -5.98
CA ALA A 577 -8.38 9.70 -7.41
C ALA A 577 -7.02 10.16 -7.93
N ALA A 578 -6.59 11.38 -7.58
CA ALA A 578 -5.29 11.90 -7.94
C ALA A 578 -4.14 11.08 -7.34
N ALA A 579 -4.28 10.64 -6.07
CA ALA A 579 -3.32 9.79 -5.39
C ALA A 579 -3.14 8.45 -6.11
N MET A 580 -4.24 7.74 -6.38
CA MET A 580 -4.18 6.45 -7.05
C MET A 580 -3.74 6.57 -8.51
N ALA A 581 -4.06 7.68 -9.19
CA ALA A 581 -3.54 7.96 -10.53
C ALA A 581 -2.01 8.03 -10.54
N MET A 582 -1.40 8.80 -9.63
CA MET A 582 0.06 8.89 -9.52
C MET A 582 0.71 7.56 -9.14
N VAL A 583 0.13 6.85 -8.17
CA VAL A 583 0.66 5.55 -7.73
C VAL A 583 0.65 4.53 -8.87
N MET A 584 -0.45 4.45 -9.63
CA MET A 584 -0.57 3.47 -10.71
C MET A 584 0.24 3.87 -11.95
N ASP A 585 0.37 5.17 -12.25
CA ASP A 585 1.28 5.65 -13.30
C ASP A 585 2.73 5.24 -13.02
N ALA A 586 3.20 5.50 -11.79
CA ALA A 586 4.55 5.12 -11.39
C ALA A 586 4.73 3.59 -11.35
N TYR A 587 3.75 2.85 -10.82
CA TYR A 587 3.81 1.40 -10.74
C TYR A 587 3.97 0.72 -12.11
N LYS A 588 3.22 1.20 -13.13
CA LYS A 588 3.24 0.63 -14.47
C LYS A 588 4.52 0.99 -15.25
N HIS A 589 4.98 2.23 -15.17
CA HIS A 589 6.07 2.71 -16.02
C HIS A 589 7.46 2.63 -15.39
N GLU A 590 7.57 2.91 -14.10
CA GLU A 590 8.84 2.93 -13.36
C GLU A 590 8.64 2.37 -11.94
N PRO A 591 8.42 1.05 -11.80
CA PRO A 591 8.17 0.44 -10.49
C PRO A 591 9.34 0.62 -9.50
N ASP A 592 10.55 0.88 -10.01
CA ASP A 592 11.74 1.17 -9.20
C ASP A 592 11.75 2.56 -8.56
N ALA A 593 10.93 3.50 -9.06
CA ALA A 593 10.77 4.82 -8.45
C ALA A 593 10.03 4.77 -7.10
N MET A 594 9.30 3.69 -6.83
CA MET A 594 8.56 3.49 -5.59
C MET A 594 9.39 2.80 -4.50
N SER A 595 8.92 2.87 -3.25
CA SER A 595 9.53 2.07 -2.17
C SER A 595 9.31 0.57 -2.40
N GLY A 596 10.31 -0.25 -2.06
CA GLY A 596 10.25 -1.70 -2.29
C GLY A 596 9.08 -2.40 -1.59
N ILE A 597 8.62 -1.89 -0.45
CA ILE A 597 7.43 -2.41 0.25
C ILE A 597 6.15 -2.13 -0.56
N VAL A 598 5.99 -0.90 -1.06
CA VAL A 598 4.82 -0.51 -1.86
C VAL A 598 4.79 -1.29 -3.17
N ARG A 599 5.95 -1.44 -3.83
CA ARG A 599 6.08 -2.25 -5.05
C ARG A 599 5.65 -3.70 -4.84
N ARG A 600 6.17 -4.36 -3.79
CA ARG A 600 5.79 -5.74 -3.46
C ARG A 600 4.32 -5.87 -3.11
N LEU A 601 3.75 -4.88 -2.41
CA LEU A 601 2.33 -4.87 -2.10
C LEU A 601 1.48 -4.74 -3.37
N LEU A 602 1.78 -3.79 -4.27
CA LEU A 602 1.05 -3.63 -5.53
C LEU A 602 1.22 -4.86 -6.44
N PHE A 603 2.38 -5.50 -6.44
CA PHE A 603 2.57 -6.78 -7.14
C PHE A 603 1.62 -7.86 -6.64
N GLN A 604 1.47 -8.00 -5.32
CA GLN A 604 0.57 -8.98 -4.73
C GLN A 604 -0.91 -8.65 -4.98
N LEU A 605 -1.28 -7.36 -4.98
CA LEU A 605 -2.67 -6.93 -5.15
C LEU A 605 -3.11 -6.87 -6.62
N VAL A 606 -2.34 -6.19 -7.46
CA VAL A 606 -2.65 -5.88 -8.86
C VAL A 606 -2.09 -6.96 -9.79
N GLY A 607 -0.86 -7.39 -9.56
CA GLY A 607 -0.11 -8.28 -10.45
C GLY A 607 1.08 -7.61 -11.10
N PRO A 608 1.84 -8.32 -11.94
CA PRO A 608 2.98 -7.77 -12.66
C PRO A 608 2.59 -6.50 -13.41
N ALA A 609 3.48 -5.50 -13.34
CA ALA A 609 3.34 -4.22 -14.03
C ALA A 609 3.31 -4.44 -15.54
#